data_AF-A0A1Y2IHF1-F1
#
_entry.id   AF-A0A1Y2IHF1-F1
#
_cell.length_a   1.000
_cell.length_b   1.000
_cell.length_c   1.000
_cell.angle_alpha   90.00
_cell.angle_beta   90.00
_cell.angle_gamma   90.00
#
_symmetry.space_group_name_H-M   'P 1'
#
loop_
_entity.id
_entity.type
_entity.pdbx_description
1 polymer ?
#
loop_
_entity_poly.entity_id
_entity_poly.type
_entity_poly.pdbx_seq_one_letter_code
_entity_poly.pdbx_strand_id
1 'polypeptide(L)'
;YVPLATNKNTIGAVEYTPESHNETDFDVFFANFSKSQIGERPKLVGIDGGVLIPGGDLAESSLDLQYVLGLIGTKRQEVQLYQVGDPVEGASFNNLLDGLDKSYCTSGGGGDPTQDGIYL
;
A
#
# COMPACT_ATOMS: atom_id res chain seq x y z
N TYR A 1 -21.34 -4.60 -5.14
CA TYR A 1 -20.96 -3.19 -5.35
C TYR A 1 -20.51 -3.01 -6.80
N VAL A 2 -20.80 -1.87 -7.42
CA VAL A 2 -20.36 -1.52 -8.79
C VAL A 2 -19.66 -0.16 -8.74
N PRO A 3 -18.35 -0.08 -8.99
CA PRO A 3 -17.62 1.20 -9.03
C PRO A 3 -18.12 2.12 -10.18
N LEU A 4 -18.17 3.44 -9.96
CA LEU A 4 -18.78 4.40 -10.90
C LEU A 4 -17.80 5.06 -11.89
N ALA A 5 -16.52 5.24 -11.53
CA ALA A 5 -15.59 6.10 -12.27
C ALA A 5 -14.20 5.49 -12.46
N THR A 6 -14.12 4.18 -12.72
CA THR A 6 -12.87 3.40 -12.68
C THR A 6 -11.84 3.75 -13.75
N ASN A 7 -12.24 4.53 -14.76
CA ASN A 7 -11.34 5.12 -15.74
C ASN A 7 -10.72 6.46 -15.28
N LYS A 8 -11.14 6.97 -14.12
CA LYS A 8 -10.69 8.24 -13.52
C LYS A 8 -10.18 8.08 -12.09
N ASN A 9 -10.45 6.97 -11.41
CA ASN A 9 -10.00 6.74 -10.05
C ASN A 9 -9.48 5.32 -9.81
N THR A 10 -8.49 5.24 -8.93
CA THR A 10 -7.95 4.00 -8.36
C THR A 10 -8.25 3.95 -6.86
N ILE A 11 -7.99 2.81 -6.23
CA ILE A 11 -8.00 2.68 -4.77
C ILE A 11 -6.58 2.47 -4.30
N GLY A 12 -6.17 3.21 -3.27
CA GLY A 12 -4.89 3.03 -2.60
C GLY A 12 -5.08 2.41 -1.22
N ALA A 13 -4.28 1.40 -0.90
CA ALA A 13 -3.98 1.00 0.48
C ALA A 13 -2.54 1.43 0.78
N VAL A 14 -2.28 2.03 1.93
CA VAL A 14 -0.94 2.46 2.33
C VAL A 14 -0.42 1.53 3.41
N GLU A 15 0.85 1.13 3.29
CA GLU A 15 1.53 0.31 4.26
C GLU A 15 2.90 0.93 4.56
N TYR A 16 3.29 0.86 5.83
CA TYR A 16 4.52 1.47 6.33
C TYR A 16 5.48 0.36 6.72
N THR A 17 6.72 0.38 6.22
CA THR A 17 7.76 -0.57 6.63
C THR A 17 7.80 -0.70 8.18
N PRO A 18 7.85 -1.91 8.74
CA PRO A 18 8.09 -3.20 8.08
C PRO A 18 6.82 -3.98 7.65
N GLU A 19 5.63 -3.37 7.63
CA GLU A 19 4.41 -4.03 7.14
C GLU A 19 4.59 -4.50 5.69
N SER A 20 4.17 -5.73 5.42
CA SER A 20 4.42 -6.46 4.19
C SER A 20 3.33 -7.50 3.95
N HIS A 21 3.26 -8.09 2.77
CA HIS A 21 2.33 -9.19 2.49
C HIS A 21 3.03 -10.30 1.72
N ASN A 22 2.49 -11.51 1.84
CA ASN A 22 2.86 -12.60 0.97
C ASN A 22 1.82 -12.74 -0.14
N GLU A 23 2.27 -12.60 -1.38
CA GLU A 23 1.41 -12.72 -2.56
C GLU A 23 0.62 -14.03 -2.62
N THR A 24 1.18 -15.15 -2.15
CA THR A 24 0.49 -16.43 -2.18
C THR A 24 -0.71 -16.49 -1.23
N ASP A 25 -0.73 -15.66 -0.19
CA ASP A 25 -1.82 -15.63 0.78
C ASP A 25 -3.09 -15.03 0.17
N PHE A 26 -2.94 -14.15 -0.83
CA PHE A 26 -4.08 -13.68 -1.62
C PHE A 26 -4.76 -14.81 -2.38
N ASP A 27 -3.99 -15.74 -2.96
CA ASP A 27 -4.58 -16.88 -3.67
C ASP A 27 -5.33 -17.82 -2.73
N VAL A 28 -4.79 -18.04 -1.51
CA VAL A 28 -5.47 -18.81 -0.46
C VAL A 28 -6.76 -18.12 -0.03
N PHE A 29 -6.73 -16.79 0.17
CA PHE A 29 -7.90 -16.01 0.51
C PHE A 29 -8.96 -16.08 -0.59
N PHE A 30 -8.58 -15.84 -1.85
CA PHE A 30 -9.51 -15.88 -2.98
C PHE A 30 -10.04 -17.28 -3.28
N ALA A 31 -9.29 -18.34 -3.01
CA ALA A 31 -9.80 -19.71 -3.13
C ALA A 31 -11.01 -19.97 -2.22
N ASN A 32 -11.07 -19.31 -1.06
CA ASN A 32 -12.16 -19.39 -0.10
C ASN A 32 -13.31 -18.41 -0.39
N PHE A 33 -12.98 -17.16 -0.76
CA PHE A 33 -13.98 -16.08 -0.79
C PHE A 33 -14.33 -15.57 -2.18
N SER A 34 -13.46 -15.73 -3.18
CA SER A 34 -13.67 -15.18 -4.53
C SER A 34 -12.79 -15.85 -5.60
N LYS A 35 -13.14 -17.08 -6.00
CA LYS A 35 -12.30 -17.92 -6.88
C LYS A 35 -11.91 -17.27 -8.22
N SER A 36 -12.73 -16.34 -8.74
CA SER A 36 -12.43 -15.61 -9.98
C SER A 36 -11.26 -14.61 -9.85
N GLN A 37 -10.81 -14.36 -8.62
CA GLN A 37 -9.75 -13.41 -8.30
C GLN A 37 -8.41 -14.08 -7.96
N ILE A 38 -8.32 -15.41 -8.00
CA ILE A 38 -7.03 -16.10 -7.85
C ILE A 38 -6.04 -15.54 -8.89
N GLY A 39 -4.86 -15.15 -8.43
CA GLY A 39 -3.83 -14.48 -9.22
C GLY A 39 -3.95 -12.95 -9.29
N GLU A 40 -5.01 -12.33 -8.76
CA GLU A 40 -5.08 -10.87 -8.64
C GLU A 40 -4.09 -10.37 -7.58
N ARG A 41 -3.42 -9.26 -7.89
CA ARG A 41 -2.40 -8.59 -7.05
C ARG A 41 -2.58 -7.09 -7.11
N PRO A 42 -2.30 -6.35 -6.02
CA PRO A 42 -2.25 -4.90 -6.11
C PRO A 42 -1.05 -4.47 -6.94
N LYS A 43 -1.10 -3.25 -7.49
CA LYS A 43 0.05 -2.62 -8.11
C LYS A 43 0.89 -1.94 -7.03
N LEU A 44 2.13 -2.37 -6.85
CA LEU A 44 3.04 -1.74 -5.90
C LEU A 44 3.49 -0.36 -6.40
N VAL A 45 3.38 0.64 -5.52
CA VAL A 45 3.87 2.00 -5.66
C VAL A 45 4.79 2.26 -4.47
N GLY A 46 6.10 2.20 -4.69
CA GLY A 46 7.08 2.50 -3.66
C GLY A 46 7.22 4.01 -3.45
N ILE A 47 7.17 4.44 -2.20
CA ILE A 47 7.49 5.80 -1.74
C ILE A 47 8.68 5.68 -0.80
N ASP A 48 9.68 6.55 -0.99
CA ASP A 48 10.84 6.63 -0.09
C ASP A 48 11.52 5.27 0.12
N GLY A 49 11.91 4.59 -0.96
CA GLY A 49 12.54 3.26 -0.86
C GLY A 49 11.58 2.10 -0.53
N GLY A 50 10.27 2.37 -0.47
CA GLY A 50 9.19 1.40 -0.26
C GLY A 50 9.30 0.11 -1.07
N VAL A 51 9.50 -1.01 -0.37
CA VAL A 51 9.55 -2.36 -0.93
C VAL A 51 8.89 -3.39 -0.01
N LEU A 52 8.46 -4.52 -0.56
CA LEU A 52 8.03 -5.65 0.24
C LEU A 52 9.23 -6.33 0.88
N ILE A 53 9.17 -6.53 2.19
CA ILE A 53 10.24 -7.15 2.96
C ILE A 53 9.86 -8.61 3.23
N PRO A 54 10.67 -9.59 2.79
CA PRO A 54 10.48 -10.98 3.17
C PRO A 54 10.58 -11.15 4.70
N GLY A 55 9.51 -11.66 5.31
CA GLY A 55 9.43 -11.80 6.76
C GLY A 55 9.10 -10.51 7.52
N GLY A 56 8.62 -9.46 6.82
CA GLY A 56 8.01 -8.30 7.45
C GLY A 56 6.69 -8.63 8.17
N ASP A 57 6.10 -7.63 8.80
CA ASP A 57 4.85 -7.79 9.56
C ASP A 57 3.69 -7.99 8.59
N LEU A 58 3.02 -9.14 8.70
CA LEU A 58 2.03 -9.56 7.69
C LEU A 58 0.60 -9.16 8.01
N ALA A 59 0.32 -8.73 9.24
CA ALA A 59 -1.05 -8.68 9.75
C ALA A 59 -1.88 -7.60 9.05
N GLU A 60 -1.45 -6.34 9.10
CA GLU A 60 -2.24 -5.22 8.59
C GLU A 60 -2.26 -5.23 7.06
N SER A 61 -1.08 -5.34 6.44
CA SER A 61 -0.99 -5.35 4.98
C SER A 61 -1.74 -6.52 4.32
N SER A 62 -1.73 -7.70 4.94
CA SER A 62 -2.57 -8.80 4.44
C SER A 62 -4.05 -8.51 4.63
N LEU A 63 -4.46 -7.98 5.79
CA LEU A 63 -5.85 -7.64 6.07
C LEU A 63 -6.40 -6.64 5.06
N ASP A 64 -5.74 -5.50 4.92
CA ASP A 64 -6.17 -4.39 4.07
C ASP A 64 -6.25 -4.82 2.61
N LEU A 65 -5.19 -5.47 2.09
CA LEU A 65 -5.13 -5.88 0.70
C LEU A 65 -6.10 -7.03 0.39
N GLN A 66 -6.25 -8.03 1.26
CA GLN A 66 -7.20 -9.12 1.04
C GLN A 66 -8.64 -8.62 0.98
N TYR A 67 -9.02 -7.68 1.85
CA TYR A 67 -10.37 -7.12 1.84
C TYR A 67 -10.60 -6.18 0.67
N VAL A 68 -9.68 -5.25 0.38
CA VAL A 68 -9.83 -4.33 -0.76
C VAL A 68 -9.89 -5.10 -2.08
N LEU A 69 -8.96 -6.05 -2.29
CA LEU A 69 -8.98 -6.89 -3.48
C LEU A 69 -10.23 -7.77 -3.50
N GLY A 70 -10.57 -8.46 -2.41
CA GLY A 70 -11.72 -9.38 -2.36
C GLY A 70 -13.07 -8.72 -2.58
N LEU A 71 -13.25 -7.47 -2.16
CA LEU A 71 -14.51 -6.74 -2.34
C LEU A 71 -14.64 -6.11 -3.73
N ILE A 72 -13.52 -5.66 -4.31
CA ILE A 72 -13.52 -4.79 -5.50
C ILE A 72 -12.98 -5.53 -6.71
N GLY A 73 -11.77 -6.08 -6.56
CA GLY A 73 -11.00 -6.74 -7.60
C GLY A 73 -10.36 -5.80 -8.59
N THR A 74 -9.17 -6.18 -9.05
CA THR A 74 -8.33 -5.33 -9.92
C THR A 74 -8.90 -5.17 -11.31
N LYS A 75 -9.71 -6.14 -11.75
CA LYS A 75 -10.42 -6.10 -13.04
C LYS A 75 -11.53 -5.04 -13.08
N ARG A 76 -12.04 -4.62 -11.93
CA ARG A 76 -13.07 -3.56 -11.86
C ARG A 76 -12.44 -2.20 -11.68
N GLN A 77 -11.51 -2.08 -10.73
CA GLN A 77 -10.82 -0.84 -10.41
C GLN A 77 -9.39 -1.18 -9.98
N GLU A 78 -8.39 -0.46 -10.48
CA GLU A 78 -7.01 -0.66 -10.08
C GLU A 78 -6.85 -0.41 -8.57
N VAL A 79 -6.23 -1.39 -7.89
CA VAL A 79 -5.84 -1.31 -6.48
C VAL A 79 -4.33 -1.11 -6.44
N GLN A 80 -3.89 -0.05 -5.79
CA GLN A 80 -2.49 0.31 -5.59
C GLN A 80 -2.11 0.06 -4.14
N LEU A 81 -0.96 -0.56 -3.92
CA LEU A 81 -0.29 -0.62 -2.63
C LEU A 81 0.75 0.51 -2.60
N TYR A 82 0.53 1.52 -1.77
CA TYR A 82 1.53 2.53 -1.45
C TYR A 82 2.43 1.99 -0.34
N GLN A 83 3.55 1.38 -0.72
CA GLN A 83 4.54 0.92 0.25
C GLN A 83 5.45 2.10 0.60
N VAL A 84 5.52 2.47 1.87
CA VAL A 84 6.26 3.65 2.34
C VAL A 84 7.45 3.23 3.17
N GLY A 85 8.60 3.81 2.83
CA GLY A 85 9.85 3.65 3.56
C GLY A 85 10.55 2.31 3.38
N ASP A 86 11.78 2.23 3.87
CA ASP A 86 12.63 1.05 3.81
C ASP A 86 13.03 0.55 5.22
N PRO A 87 13.66 -0.63 5.35
CA PRO A 87 14.05 -1.17 6.65
C PRO A 87 15.19 -0.41 7.36
N VAL A 88 15.83 0.56 6.70
CA VAL A 88 16.96 1.33 7.23
C VAL A 88 16.47 2.63 7.85
N GLU A 89 15.77 3.46 7.07
CA GLU A 89 15.31 4.77 7.50
C GLU A 89 13.90 4.74 8.12
N GLY A 90 13.12 3.69 7.86
CA GLY A 90 11.77 3.54 8.39
C GLY A 90 10.74 4.40 7.63
N ALA A 91 9.53 4.50 8.18
CA ALA A 91 8.47 5.30 7.58
C ALA A 91 7.61 6.00 8.62
N SER A 92 7.01 7.11 8.21
CA SER A 92 5.97 7.81 8.94
C SER A 92 4.82 8.22 8.01
N PHE A 93 3.73 8.71 8.60
CA PHE A 93 2.63 9.28 7.82
C PHE A 93 3.07 10.50 7.00
N ASN A 94 4.08 11.24 7.47
CA ASN A 94 4.62 12.36 6.74
C ASN A 94 5.37 11.91 5.48
N ASN A 95 6.08 10.78 5.51
CA ASN A 95 6.70 10.20 4.31
C ASN A 95 5.66 9.90 3.22
N LEU A 96 4.48 9.36 3.59
CA LEU A 96 3.38 9.20 2.63
C LEU A 96 2.94 10.57 2.07
N LEU A 97 2.67 11.53 2.94
CA LEU A 97 2.12 12.83 2.54
C LEU A 97 3.10 13.61 1.66
N ASP A 98 4.40 13.54 1.93
CA ASP A 98 5.43 14.13 1.07
C ASP A 98 5.51 13.43 -0.30
N GLY A 99 5.46 12.10 -0.30
CA GLY A 99 5.42 11.31 -1.54
C GLY A 99 4.20 11.59 -2.42
N LEU A 100 3.06 11.99 -1.82
CA LEU A 100 1.83 12.34 -2.54
C LEU A 100 1.75 13.83 -2.91
N ASP A 101 2.26 14.72 -2.06
CA ASP A 101 2.19 16.16 -2.22
C ASP A 101 3.48 16.85 -1.77
N LYS A 102 4.33 17.18 -2.74
CA LYS A 102 5.59 17.90 -2.53
C LYS A 102 5.43 19.24 -1.78
N SER A 103 4.25 19.86 -1.82
CA SER A 103 4.02 21.11 -1.10
C SER A 103 3.92 20.91 0.42
N TYR A 104 3.56 19.69 0.86
CA TYR A 104 3.43 19.31 2.27
C TYR A 104 4.70 19.62 3.07
N CYS A 105 5.86 19.17 2.59
CA CYS A 105 7.16 19.40 3.23
C CYS A 105 7.55 20.88 3.35
N THR A 106 7.09 21.74 2.44
CA THR A 106 7.40 23.18 2.47
C THR A 106 6.52 23.99 3.42
N SER A 107 5.45 23.39 3.96
CA SER A 107 4.42 24.06 4.73
C SER A 107 4.54 23.85 6.25
N GLY A 108 5.64 24.32 6.86
CA GLY A 108 5.68 24.65 8.29
C GLY A 108 5.43 23.51 9.31
N GLY A 109 5.65 22.25 8.93
CA GLY A 109 5.54 21.13 9.87
C GLY A 109 5.53 19.72 9.27
N GLY A 110 5.62 19.59 7.94
CA GLY A 110 5.53 18.28 7.29
C GLY A 110 6.73 17.35 7.49
N GLY A 111 7.88 17.86 7.95
CA GLY A 111 9.05 17.05 8.29
C GLY A 111 9.41 17.19 9.77
N ASP A 112 9.34 16.10 10.52
CA ASP A 112 9.84 15.94 11.87
C ASP A 112 11.07 15.02 11.85
N PRO A 113 12.30 15.54 12.00
CA PRO A 113 13.52 14.74 11.92
C PRO A 113 13.68 13.75 13.08
N THR A 114 12.80 13.77 14.08
CA THR A 114 12.82 12.80 15.18
C THR A 114 11.89 11.62 14.93
N GLN A 115 11.00 11.71 13.94
CA GLN A 115 9.94 10.73 13.67
C GLN A 115 9.95 10.23 12.22
N ASP A 116 10.35 11.07 11.28
CA ASP A 116 10.26 10.78 9.85
C ASP A 116 11.55 10.11 9.36
N GLY A 117 11.39 9.11 8.48
CA GLY A 117 12.53 8.58 7.75
C GLY A 117 13.13 9.68 6.86
N ILE A 118 14.44 9.86 6.91
CA ILE A 118 15.13 10.93 6.19
C ILE A 118 15.67 10.39 4.88
N TYR A 119 14.98 10.69 3.79
CA TYR A 119 15.35 10.29 2.43
C TYR A 119 15.96 11.49 1.69
N LEU A 120 17.22 11.34 1.23
CA LEU A 120 18.01 12.38 0.55
C LEU A 120 17.87 12.36 -0.98
#